data_AF-A0A2I2KM77-F1
#
_entry.id   AF-A0A2I2KM77-F1
#
_cell.length_a   1.000
_cell.length_b   1.000
_cell.length_c   1.000
_cell.angle_alpha   90.00
_cell.angle_beta   90.00
_cell.angle_gamma   90.00
#
_symmetry.space_group_name_H-M   'P 1'
#
loop_
_entity.id
_entity.type
_entity.pdbx_description
1 polymer ?
#
loop_
_entity_poly.entity_id
_entity_poly.type
_entity_poly.pdbx_seq_one_letter_code
_entity_poly.pdbx_strand_id
1 'polypeptide(L)' 'MVGDTPWDVLAARRAGLDCVTVTCGGTSRAELVEAGAAAVYDDPVDLLAHLRDSPIGALLADEPRS' A
#
# COMPACT_ATOMS: atom_id res chain seq x y z
N MET A 1 2.78 -4.56 -3.60
CA MET A 1 3.79 -4.59 -2.50
C MET A 1 3.21 -3.89 -1.28
N VAL A 2 3.68 -4.21 -0.07
CA VAL A 2 3.41 -3.43 1.15
C VAL A 2 4.74 -2.96 1.72
N GLY A 3 4.86 -1.68 2.10
CA GLY A 3 6.09 -1.09 2.65
C GLY A 3 5.85 0.12 3.55
N ASP A 4 6.91 0.77 4.01
CA ASP A 4 6.85 1.87 4.97
C ASP A 4 7.83 3.01 4.63
N THR A 5 8.59 2.87 3.54
CA THR A 5 9.53 3.88 3.07
C THR A 5 9.25 4.29 1.62
N PRO A 6 9.74 5.47 1.20
CA PRO A 6 9.69 5.88 -0.21
C PRO A 6 10.44 4.90 -1.12
N TRP A 7 11.46 4.23 -0.58
CA TRP A 7 12.26 3.24 -1.32
C TRP A 7 11.43 2.01 -1.70
N ASP A 8 10.51 1.56 -0.84
CA ASP A 8 9.58 0.47 -1.16
C ASP A 8 8.66 0.86 -2.31
N VAL A 9 8.14 2.09 -2.27
CA VAL A 9 7.29 2.63 -3.33
C VAL A 9 8.04 2.67 -4.66
N LEU A 10 9.25 3.22 -4.67
CA LEU A 10 10.08 3.29 -5.88
C LEU A 10 10.48 1.90 -6.38
N ALA A 11 10.77 0.96 -5.49
CA ALA A 11 11.10 -0.42 -5.85
C ALA A 11 9.89 -1.15 -6.46
N ALA A 12 8.71 -1.03 -5.86
CA ALA A 12 7.47 -1.57 -6.39
C ALA A 12 7.18 -1.02 -7.80
N ARG A 13 7.29 0.31 -7.98
CA ARG A 13 7.08 0.94 -9.28
C ARG A 13 8.07 0.45 -10.34
N ARG A 14 9.34 0.26 -9.98
CA ARG A 14 10.35 -0.34 -10.89
C ARG A 14 10.01 -1.78 -11.26
N ALA A 15 9.33 -2.52 -10.39
CA ALA A 15 8.81 -3.85 -10.65
C ALA A 15 7.45 -3.85 -11.36
N GLY A 16 6.87 -2.69 -11.68
CA GLY A 16 5.54 -2.57 -12.29
C GLY A 16 4.38 -2.90 -11.33
N LEU A 17 4.63 -2.80 -10.02
CA LEU A 17 3.65 -3.09 -8.97
C LEU A 17 3.22 -1.80 -8.26
N ASP A 18 1.97 -1.77 -7.82
CA ASP A 18 1.51 -0.77 -6.88
C ASP A 18 2.03 -1.06 -5.47
N CYS A 19 2.26 0.01 -4.70
CA CYS A 19 2.72 -0.06 -3.31
C CYS A 19 1.68 0.53 -2.37
N VAL A 20 1.16 -0.29 -1.46
CA VAL A 20 0.40 0.15 -0.29
C VAL A 20 1.38 0.39 0.84
N THR A 21 1.22 1.46 1.61
CA THR A 21 2.19 1.84 2.64
C THR A 21 1.59 2.08 4.01
N VAL A 22 2.40 1.96 5.06
CA VAL A 22 2.03 2.28 6.44
C VAL A 22 2.98 3.33 7.03
N THR A 23 2.47 4.23 7.88
CA THR A 23 3.31 5.30 8.47
C THR A 23 4.08 4.89 9.73
N CYS A 24 3.73 3.76 10.34
CA CYS A 24 4.36 3.27 11.57
C CYS A 24 5.87 2.97 11.47
N GLY A 25 6.43 2.96 10.24
CA GLY A 25 7.87 2.84 9.97
C GLY A 25 8.70 4.11 10.17
N GLY A 26 8.05 5.25 10.44
CA GLY A 26 8.72 6.53 10.70
C GLY A 26 8.87 7.44 9.47
N THR A 27 8.40 7.03 8.30
CA THR A 27 8.25 7.90 7.13
C THR A 27 6.94 8.67 7.20
N SER A 28 6.95 9.96 6.86
CA SER A 28 5.72 10.74 6.85
C SER A 28 4.78 10.30 5.71
N ARG A 29 3.47 10.45 5.94
CA ARG A 29 2.45 10.24 4.90
C ARG A 29 2.72 11.08 3.64
N ALA A 30 3.23 12.30 3.80
CA ALA A 30 3.52 13.18 2.67
C ALA A 30 4.62 12.60 1.77
N GLU A 31 5.72 12.10 2.35
CA GLU A 31 6.82 11.48 1.59
C GLU A 31 6.36 10.21 0.84
N LEU A 32 5.49 9.40 1.46
CA LEU A 32 4.94 8.20 0.84
C LEU A 32 4.02 8.54 -0.34
N VAL A 33 3.17 9.55 -0.19
CA VAL A 33 2.31 10.05 -1.27
C VAL A 33 3.15 10.64 -2.41
N GLU A 34 4.16 11.45 -2.10
CA GLU A 34 5.05 12.04 -3.11
C GLU A 34 5.83 10.98 -3.89
N ALA A 35 6.26 9.89 -3.23
CA ALA A 35 6.89 8.75 -3.89
C ALA A 35 5.96 8.00 -4.86
N GLY A 36 4.63 8.18 -4.71
CA GLY A 36 3.59 7.56 -5.51
C GLY A 36 3.00 6.30 -4.88
N ALA A 37 2.86 6.25 -3.55
CA ALA A 37 2.13 5.17 -2.89
C ALA A 37 0.68 5.13 -3.39
N ALA A 38 0.18 3.92 -3.68
CA ALA A 38 -1.20 3.69 -4.12
C ALA A 38 -2.22 3.88 -2.99
N ALA A 39 -1.81 3.60 -1.76
CA ALA A 39 -2.56 3.92 -0.55
C ALA A 39 -1.59 4.07 0.64
N VAL A 40 -1.98 4.85 1.64
CA VAL A 40 -1.21 5.06 2.87
C VAL A 40 -2.14 4.88 4.07
N TYR A 41 -1.75 4.00 4.99
CA TYR A 41 -2.45 3.68 6.23
C TYR A 41 -1.59 4.06 7.44
N ASP A 42 -2.21 4.17 8.60
CA ASP A 42 -1.46 4.60 9.78
C ASP A 42 -0.55 3.48 10.29
N ASP A 43 -1.07 2.26 10.35
CA ASP A 43 -0.38 1.04 10.77
C ASP A 43 -1.02 -0.22 10.14
N PRO A 44 -0.49 -1.44 10.40
CA PRO A 44 -1.08 -2.67 9.87
C PRO A 44 -2.50 -2.99 10.37
N VAL A 45 -2.89 -2.50 11.54
CA VAL A 45 -4.24 -2.69 12.09
C VAL A 45 -5.24 -1.83 11.32
N ASP A 46 -4.87 -0.58 11.01
CA ASP A 46 -5.65 0.32 10.16
C ASP A 46 -5.79 -0.24 8.74
N LEU A 47 -4.70 -0.76 8.15
CA LEU A 47 -4.76 -1.46 6.87
C LEU A 47 -5.69 -2.68 6.91
N LEU A 48 -5.62 -3.49 7.98
CA LEU A 48 -6.48 -4.66 8.13
C LEU A 48 -7.96 -4.26 8.25
N ALA A 49 -8.27 -3.20 8.98
CA ALA A 49 -9.62 -2.68 9.14
C ALA A 49 -10.22 -2.24 7.78
N HIS A 50 -9.39 -1.71 6.88
CA HIS A 50 -9.78 -1.23 5.56
C HIS A 50 -9.45 -2.22 4.43
N LEU A 51 -9.10 -3.48 4.74
CA LEU A 51 -8.52 -4.40 3.77
C LEU A 51 -9.41 -4.61 2.55
N ARG A 52 -10.73 -4.73 2.74
CA ARG A 52 -11.71 -4.93 1.65
C ARG A 52 -11.83 -3.74 0.72
N ASP A 53 -11.71 -2.53 1.24
CA ASP A 53 -11.83 -1.28 0.48
C ASP A 53 -10.47 -0.78 -0.02
N SER A 54 -9.38 -1.45 0.37
CA SER A 54 -8.02 -1.16 -0.07
C SER A 54 -7.74 -1.67 -1.48
N PRO A 55 -6.64 -1.24 -2.12
CA PRO A 55 -6.16 -1.84 -3.36
C PRO A 55 -5.95 -3.37 -3.26
N ILE A 56 -5.64 -3.90 -2.08
CA ILE A 56 -5.52 -5.35 -1.84
C ILE A 56 -6.90 -6.02 -1.93
N GLY A 57 -7.95 -5.38 -1.39
CA GLY A 57 -9.32 -5.87 -1.45
C GLY A 57 -9.88 -5.95 -2.87
N ALA A 58 -9.50 -5.00 -3.74
CA ALA A 58 -9.85 -5.04 -5.15
C ALA A 58 -9.29 -6.30 -5.85
N LEU A 59 -8.08 -6.74 -5.50
CA LEU A 59 -7.49 -7.98 -6.03
C LEU A 59 -8.23 -9.23 -5.55
N LEU A 60 -8.79 -9.21 -4.34
CA LEU A 60 -9.62 -10.31 -3.81
C LEU A 60 -10.99 -10.36 -4.48
N ALA A 61 -11.51 -9.23 -4.96
CA ALA A 61 -12.78 -9.16 -5.67
C ALA A 61 -12.66 -9.63 -7.14
N ASP A 62 -11.45 -9.57 -7.70
CA ASP A 62 -11.12 -10.03 -9.05
C ASP A 62 -10.80 -11.53 -9.13
N GLU A 63 -10.83 -12.26 -8.00
CA GLU A 63 -10.81 -13.73 -8.02
C GLU A 63 -12.08 -14.23 -8.75
N PRO A 64 -11.94 -14.95 -9.88
CA PRO A 64 -13.09 -15.60 -10.49
C PRO A 64 -13.66 -16.57 -9.47
N ARG A 65 -14.92 -16.34 -9.07
CA ARG A 65 -15.68 -17.28 -8.24
C ARG A 65 -15.81 -18.61 -8.99
N SER A 66 -14.89 -19.53 -8.74
CA SER A 66 -14.94 -20.91 -9.25
C SER A 66 -16.07 -21.69 -8.61
#